data_AF-A0A533WY02-F1
#
_entry.id   AF-A0A533WY02-F1
#
_cell.length_a   1.000
_cell.length_b   1.000
_cell.length_c   1.000
_cell.angle_alpha   90.00
_cell.angle_beta   90.00
_cell.angle_gamma   90.00
#
_symmetry.space_group_name_H-M   'P 1'
#
loop_
_entity.id
_entity.type
_entity.pdbx_description
1 polymer ?
#
loop_
_entity_poly.entity_id
_entity_poly.type
_entity_poly.pdbx_seq_one_letter_code
_entity_poly.pdbx_strand_id
1 'polypeptide(L)' 'AVKIAKMKIDGSYAKDVRGAVKEVIGSCVSMGVKVEGKPAKEVFADIVAGKYDDLLK' A
#
# COMPACT_ATOMS: atom_id res chain seq x y z
N ALA A 1 0.19 -6.30 -3.03
CA ALA A 1 -0.52 -5.16 -2.40
C ALA A 1 -1.63 -4.58 -3.28
N VAL A 2 -1.36 -4.27 -4.56
CA VAL A 2 -2.32 -3.61 -5.46
C VAL A 2 -3.64 -4.37 -5.66
N LYS A 3 -3.62 -5.71 -5.77
CA LYS A 3 -4.86 -6.52 -5.84
C LYS A 3 -5.74 -6.37 -4.59
N ILE A 4 -5.15 -6.40 -3.39
CA ILE A 4 -5.89 -6.25 -2.13
C ILE A 4 -6.44 -4.83 -2.01
N ALA A 5 -5.65 -3.82 -2.39
CA ALA A 5 -6.12 -2.44 -2.40
C ALA A 5 -7.24 -2.20 -3.42
N LYS A 6 -7.16 -2.76 -4.63
CA LYS A 6 -8.26 -2.69 -5.63
C LYS A 6 -9.51 -3.45 -5.18
N MET A 7 -9.37 -4.53 -4.42
CA MET A 7 -10.53 -5.24 -3.83
C MET A 7 -11.13 -4.50 -2.63
N LYS A 8 -10.34 -3.68 -1.93
CA LYS A 8 -10.74 -3.01 -0.69
C LYS A 8 -11.05 -1.54 -0.86
N ILE A 9 -10.82 -0.96 -2.05
CA ILE A 9 -11.14 0.44 -2.36
C ILE A 9 -12.64 0.71 -2.36
N ASP A 10 -13.45 -0.26 -2.79
CA ASP A 10 -14.93 -0.19 -2.73
C ASP A 10 -15.45 -0.07 -1.29
N GLY A 11 -14.68 -0.58 -0.31
CA GLY A 11 -15.01 -0.54 1.12
C GLY A 11 -14.08 0.38 1.95
N SER A 12 -13.20 1.15 1.31
CA SER A 12 -12.24 2.04 1.98
C SER A 12 -12.60 3.49 1.66
N TYR A 13 -12.27 4.39 2.58
CA TYR A 13 -12.43 5.83 2.39
C TYR A 13 -11.42 6.44 1.40
N ALA A 14 -10.53 5.62 0.83
CA ALA A 14 -9.53 6.07 -0.11
C ALA A 14 -10.16 6.48 -1.46
N LYS A 15 -9.98 7.75 -1.82
CA LYS A 15 -10.40 8.29 -3.13
C LYS A 15 -9.60 7.75 -4.31
N ASP A 16 -8.41 7.22 -4.04
CA ASP A 16 -7.45 6.76 -5.03
C ASP A 16 -6.84 5.41 -4.63
N VAL A 17 -6.45 4.61 -5.62
CA VAL A 17 -5.75 3.32 -5.43
C VAL A 17 -4.49 3.49 -4.58
N ARG A 18 -3.81 4.65 -4.71
CA ARG A 18 -2.67 5.05 -3.88
C ARG A 18 -3.02 5.15 -2.39
N GLY A 19 -4.17 5.72 -2.05
CA GLY A 19 -4.66 5.82 -0.68
C GLY A 19 -4.98 4.44 -0.10
N ALA A 20 -5.68 3.61 -0.88
CA ALA A 20 -6.04 2.26 -0.48
C ALA A 20 -4.78 1.39 -0.26
N VAL A 21 -3.76 1.53 -1.10
CA VAL A 21 -2.48 0.82 -0.91
C VAL A 21 -1.74 1.30 0.33
N LYS A 22 -1.75 2.60 0.65
CA LYS A 22 -1.14 3.11 1.89
C LYS A 22 -1.80 2.51 3.13
N GLU A 23 -3.12 2.38 3.17
CA GLU A 23 -3.82 1.71 4.28
C GLU A 23 -3.45 0.23 4.40
N VAL A 24 -3.44 -0.49 3.27
CA VAL A 24 -3.09 -1.92 3.25
C VAL A 24 -1.64 -2.13 3.73
N ILE A 25 -0.70 -1.35 3.21
CA ILE A 25 0.72 -1.43 3.60
C ILE A 25 0.91 -1.00 5.05
N GLY A 26 0.23 0.06 5.49
CA GLY A 26 0.25 0.52 6.90
C GLY A 26 -0.22 -0.58 7.86
N SER A 27 -1.28 -1.32 7.50
CA SER A 27 -1.70 -2.50 8.26
C SER A 27 -0.63 -3.60 8.27
N CYS A 28 0.04 -3.85 7.14
CA CYS A 28 1.14 -4.81 7.07
C CYS A 28 2.34 -4.42 7.94
N VAL A 29 2.60 -3.12 8.15
CA VAL A 29 3.62 -2.64 9.10
C VAL A 29 3.29 -3.07 10.51
N SER A 30 2.06 -2.84 10.97
CA SER A 30 1.61 -3.24 12.32
C SER A 30 1.64 -4.77 12.52
N MET A 31 1.45 -5.54 11.45
CA MET A 31 1.55 -7.00 11.48
C MET A 31 2.98 -7.52 11.36
N GLY A 32 3.99 -6.68 11.18
CA GLY A 32 5.39 -7.09 11.02
C GLY A 32 5.66 -7.90 9.74
N VAL A 33 4.80 -7.77 8.73
CA VAL A 33 4.88 -8.56 7.48
C VAL A 33 5.84 -7.87 6.51
N LYS A 34 6.63 -8.68 5.80
CA LYS A 34 7.49 -8.19 4.70
C LYS A 34 6.67 -8.09 3.42
N VAL A 35 6.71 -6.95 2.76
CA VAL A 35 6.06 -6.73 1.47
C VAL A 35 7.14 -6.76 0.41
N GLU A 36 7.05 -7.72 -0.51
CA GLU A 36 7.98 -7.82 -1.65
C GLU A 36 9.45 -8.03 -1.23
N GLY A 37 9.67 -8.76 -0.13
CA GLY A 37 11.00 -9.04 0.41
C GLY A 37 11.61 -7.88 1.22
N LYS A 38 10.98 -6.70 1.20
CA LYS A 38 11.37 -5.54 2.00
C LYS A 38 10.50 -5.38 3.24
N PRO A 39 11.01 -4.75 4.31
CA PRO A 39 10.19 -4.39 5.45
C PRO A 39 9.08 -3.43 5.00
N ALA A 40 7.84 -3.69 5.45
CA ALA A 40 6.68 -2.87 5.08
C ALA A 40 6.88 -1.37 5.38
N LYS A 41 7.70 -1.03 6.38
CA LYS A 41 8.06 0.34 6.74
C LYS A 41 8.83 1.06 5.63
N GLU A 42 9.76 0.39 4.95
CA GLU A 42 10.49 0.97 3.82
C GLU A 42 9.59 1.10 2.60
N VAL A 43 8.80 0.05 2.30
CA VAL A 43 7.84 0.08 1.20
C VAL A 43 6.83 1.21 1.40
N PHE A 44 6.38 1.45 2.63
CA PHE A 44 5.51 2.59 2.96
C PHE A 44 6.19 3.93 2.65
N ALA A 45 7.46 4.10 3.05
CA ALA A 45 8.23 5.30 2.76
C ALA A 45 8.42 5.52 1.25
N ASP A 46 8.74 4.47 0.49
CA ASP A 46 8.87 4.55 -0.97
C ASP A 46 7.53 4.87 -1.67
N ILE A 47 6.39 4.37 -1.16
CA ILE A 47 5.04 4.72 -1.65
C ILE A 47 4.71 6.19 -1.34
N VAL A 48 5.07 6.68 -0.16
CA VAL A 48 4.93 8.10 0.19
C VAL A 48 5.81 8.96 -0.72
N ALA A 49 7.04 8.51 -1.00
CA ALA A 49 7.97 9.14 -1.93
C ALA A 49 7.54 9.05 -3.41
N GLY A 50 6.48 8.30 -3.73
CA GLY A 50 5.93 8.21 -5.09
C GLY A 50 6.72 7.29 -6.03
N LYS A 51 7.66 6.47 -5.53
CA LYS A 51 8.40 5.52 -6.38
C LYS A 51 7.53 4.39 -6.95
N TYR A 52 6.40 4.13 -6.31
CA TYR A 52 5.47 3.06 -6.69
C TYR A 52 4.22 3.59 -7.42
N ASP A 53 4.16 4.88 -7.76
CA ASP A 53 3.02 5.49 -8.47
C ASP A 53 2.79 4.83 -9.84
N ASP A 54 3.85 4.44 -10.54
CA ASP A 54 3.78 3.69 -11.82
C ASP A 54 3.12 2.31 -11.68
N LEU A 55 3.28 1.65 -10.52
CA LEU A 55 2.64 0.36 -10.20
C LEU A 55 1.20 0.51 -9.69
N LEU A 56 0.80 1.73 -9.33
CA LEU A 56 -0.50 2.09 -8.77
C LEU A 56 -1.49 2.63 -9.80
N LYS A 57 -1.07 2.71 -11.08
CA LYS A 57 -1.88 3.13 -12.21
C LYS A 57 -3.03 2.16 -12.54
#